data_AF-A0A5T9TS28-F1
#
_entry.id   AF-A0A5T9TS28-F1
#
_cell.length_a   1.000
_cell.length_b   1.000
_cell.length_c   1.000
_cell.angle_alpha   90.00
_cell.angle_beta   90.00
_cell.angle_gamma   90.00
#
_symmetry.space_group_name_H-M   'P 1'
#
loop_
_entity.id
_entity.type
_entity.pdbx_description
1 polymer ?
#
loop_
_entity_poly.entity_id
_entity_poly.type
_entity_poly.pdbx_seq_one_letter_code
_entity_poly.pdbx_strand_id
1 'polypeptide(L)'
;MKVIEKYKQKKERREIFLYEKYKNYTIEQLTPILYDNDPLKRNAAIFCLQILSGDDVFNLSMNLCHSRDNYKKKIGVTILSQMTMSYEKLRKSFCFLENMFQLNKSVLIRASIINALGYFCKKDK
;
A
#
# COMPACT_ATOMS: atom_id res chain seq x y z
N MET A 1 -3.08 -27.45 17.80
CA MET A 1 -1.95 -26.74 17.16
C MET A 1 -1.77 -27.07 15.66
N LYS A 2 -1.73 -28.34 15.24
CA LYS A 2 -1.54 -28.76 13.82
C LYS A 2 -2.46 -28.09 12.78
N VAL A 3 -3.71 -27.79 13.15
CA VAL A 3 -4.69 -27.17 12.23
C VAL A 3 -4.35 -25.71 11.92
N ILE A 4 -3.93 -24.94 12.93
CA ILE A 4 -3.56 -23.52 12.77
C ILE A 4 -2.33 -23.39 11.88
N GLU A 5 -1.33 -24.25 12.08
CA GLU A 5 -0.12 -24.31 11.24
C GLU A 5 -0.45 -24.65 9.78
N LYS A 6 -1.35 -25.61 9.55
CA LYS A 6 -1.80 -25.96 8.19
C LYS A 6 -2.49 -24.79 7.48
N TYR A 7 -3.31 -24.00 8.21
CA TYR A 7 -3.93 -22.81 7.65
C TYR A 7 -2.92 -21.70 7.35
N LYS A 8 -1.94 -21.47 8.24
CA LYS A 8 -0.86 -20.50 8.00
C LYS A 8 -0.05 -20.86 6.76
N GLN A 9 0.41 -22.10 6.65
CA GLN A 9 1.16 -22.58 5.48
C GLN A 9 0.36 -22.47 4.19
N LYS A 10 -0.94 -22.78 4.21
CA LYS A 10 -1.81 -22.62 3.02
C LYS A 10 -1.90 -21.15 2.59
N LYS A 11 -2.00 -20.23 3.55
CA LYS A 11 -2.04 -18.79 3.27
C LYS A 11 -0.71 -18.31 2.69
N GLU A 12 0.41 -18.64 3.32
CA GLU A 12 1.75 -18.27 2.86
C GLU A 12 2.03 -18.77 1.44
N ARG A 13 1.72 -20.03 1.13
CA ARG A 13 1.86 -20.57 -0.24
C ARG A 13 1.06 -19.78 -1.26
N ARG A 14 -0.14 -19.32 -0.88
CA ARG A 14 -1.00 -18.54 -1.76
C ARG A 14 -0.49 -17.11 -1.93
N GLU A 15 0.07 -16.50 -0.88
CA GLU A 15 0.74 -15.19 -0.96
C GLU A 15 1.96 -15.26 -1.90
N ILE A 16 2.81 -16.28 -1.76
CA ILE A 16 3.96 -16.51 -2.64
C ILE A 16 3.50 -16.71 -4.09
N PHE A 17 2.50 -17.57 -4.32
CA PHE A 17 1.95 -17.81 -5.66
C PHE A 17 1.42 -16.52 -6.30
N LEU A 18 0.69 -15.69 -5.55
CA LEU A 18 0.13 -14.45 -6.07
C LEU A 18 1.21 -13.40 -6.37
N TYR A 19 2.23 -13.30 -5.53
CA TYR A 19 3.39 -12.46 -5.83
C TYR A 19 4.08 -12.92 -7.12
N GLU A 20 4.40 -14.21 -7.24
CA GLU A 20 5.04 -14.78 -8.43
C GLU A 20 4.22 -14.55 -9.71
N LYS A 21 2.89 -14.59 -9.60
CA LYS A 21 1.99 -14.29 -10.71
C LYS A 21 2.02 -12.82 -11.13
N TYR A 22 2.12 -11.89 -10.18
CA TYR A 22 1.95 -10.45 -10.43
C TYR A 22 3.25 -9.66 -10.50
N LYS A 23 4.40 -10.22 -10.11
CA LYS A 23 5.68 -9.50 -10.04
C LYS A 23 6.14 -8.83 -11.35
N ASN A 24 5.68 -9.34 -12.50
CA ASN A 24 6.02 -8.80 -13.82
C ASN A 24 4.88 -7.99 -14.44
N TYR A 25 3.80 -7.71 -13.71
CA TYR A 25 2.68 -6.93 -14.22
C TYR A 25 3.02 -5.45 -14.24
N THR A 26 2.50 -4.73 -15.25
CA THR A 26 2.60 -3.27 -15.32
C THR A 26 1.66 -2.59 -14.33
N ILE A 27 1.79 -1.27 -14.14
CA ILE A 27 0.90 -0.48 -13.28
C ILE A 27 -0.56 -0.61 -13.75
N GLU A 28 -0.80 -0.58 -15.06
CA GLU A 28 -2.12 -0.69 -15.66
C GLU A 28 -2.74 -2.06 -15.40
N GLN A 29 -1.92 -3.12 -15.39
CA GLN A 29 -2.37 -4.48 -15.10
C GLN A 29 -2.62 -4.69 -13.60
N LEU A 30 -1.83 -4.05 -12.73
CA LEU A 30 -1.98 -4.14 -11.27
C LEU A 30 -3.15 -3.29 -10.74
N THR A 31 -3.45 -2.16 -11.37
CA THR A 31 -4.44 -1.18 -10.87
C THR A 31 -5.85 -1.78 -10.69
N PRO A 32 -6.42 -2.55 -11.63
CA PRO A 32 -7.71 -3.20 -11.43
C PRO A 32 -7.72 -4.19 -10.26
N ILE A 33 -6.58 -4.85 -10.00
CA ILE A 33 -6.45 -5.89 -8.95
C ILE A 33 -6.56 -5.28 -7.56
N LEU A 34 -6.25 -3.99 -7.39
CA LEU A 34 -6.44 -3.25 -6.13
C LEU A 34 -7.89 -3.28 -5.62
N TYR A 35 -8.84 -3.59 -6.49
CA TYR A 35 -10.27 -3.63 -6.20
C TYR A 35 -10.87 -5.04 -6.27
N ASP A 36 -10.06 -6.08 -6.44
CA ASP A 36 -10.53 -7.48 -6.47
C ASP A 36 -11.18 -7.85 -5.14
N ASN A 37 -12.22 -8.69 -5.13
CA ASN A 37 -12.88 -9.13 -3.89
C ASN A 37 -11.94 -9.87 -2.93
N ASP A 38 -10.93 -10.56 -3.47
CA ASP A 38 -9.95 -11.34 -2.72
C ASP A 38 -8.87 -10.47 -2.05
N PRO A 39 -8.82 -10.38 -0.71
CA PRO A 39 -7.82 -9.57 -0.01
C PRO A 39 -6.38 -9.98 -0.31
N LEU A 40 -6.10 -11.25 -0.61
CA LEU A 40 -4.72 -11.67 -0.90
C LEU A 40 -4.25 -11.16 -2.24
N LYS A 41 -5.12 -11.12 -3.26
CA LYS A 41 -4.76 -10.54 -4.56
C LYS A 41 -4.49 -9.05 -4.45
N ARG A 42 -5.34 -8.34 -3.71
CA ARG A 42 -5.16 -6.91 -3.45
C ARG A 42 -3.84 -6.62 -2.74
N ASN A 43 -3.53 -7.38 -1.70
CA ASN A 43 -2.27 -7.25 -0.97
C ASN A 43 -1.06 -7.54 -1.87
N ALA A 44 -1.13 -8.58 -2.70
CA ALA A 44 -0.07 -8.89 -3.66
C ALA A 44 0.12 -7.76 -4.67
N ALA A 45 -0.96 -7.18 -5.20
CA ALA A 45 -0.87 -6.04 -6.12
C ALA A 45 -0.29 -4.78 -5.47
N ILE A 46 -0.70 -4.45 -4.24
CA ILE A 46 -0.11 -3.35 -3.46
C ILE A 46 1.39 -3.57 -3.28
N PHE A 47 1.80 -4.78 -2.93
CA PHE A 47 3.20 -5.13 -2.72
C PHE A 47 4.01 -5.02 -4.02
N CYS A 48 3.49 -5.51 -5.14
CA CYS A 48 4.12 -5.35 -6.45
C CYS A 48 4.28 -3.88 -6.84
N LEU A 49 3.27 -3.03 -6.59
CA LEU A 49 3.39 -1.58 -6.84
C LEU A 49 4.46 -0.93 -5.94
N GLN A 50 4.53 -1.32 -4.67
CA GLN A 50 5.57 -0.83 -3.75
C GLN A 50 6.98 -1.21 -4.22
N ILE A 51 7.17 -2.42 -4.76
CA ILE A 51 8.45 -2.85 -5.33
C ILE A 51 8.76 -2.08 -6.61
N LEU A 52 7.78 -1.99 -7.53
CA LEU A 52 7.95 -1.30 -8.82
C LEU A 52 8.36 0.16 -8.62
N SER A 53 7.78 0.83 -7.62
CA SER A 53 8.11 2.20 -7.25
C SER A 53 8.04 3.17 -8.46
N GLY A 54 8.80 4.27 -8.42
CA GLY A 54 8.85 5.22 -9.52
C GLY A 54 7.72 6.26 -9.51
N ASP A 55 7.81 7.17 -10.48
CA ASP A 55 7.00 8.39 -10.52
C ASP A 55 5.52 8.10 -10.79
N ASP A 56 5.25 7.11 -11.64
CA ASP A 56 3.87 6.73 -11.97
C ASP A 56 3.16 6.08 -10.78
N VAL A 57 3.85 5.21 -10.02
CA VAL A 57 3.30 4.64 -8.78
C VAL A 57 3.12 5.71 -7.71
N PHE A 58 4.06 6.66 -7.61
CA PHE A 58 3.94 7.79 -6.71
C PHE A 58 2.68 8.62 -7.05
N ASN A 59 2.50 8.97 -8.33
CA ASN A 59 1.34 9.73 -8.79
C ASN A 59 0.03 8.96 -8.59
N LEU A 60 0.00 7.67 -8.91
CA LEU A 60 -1.15 6.79 -8.64
C LEU A 60 -1.51 6.80 -7.15
N SER A 61 -0.54 6.57 -6.27
CA SER A 61 -0.78 6.50 -4.82
C SER A 61 -1.26 7.85 -4.25
N MET A 62 -0.67 8.97 -4.69
CA MET A 62 -1.13 10.31 -4.32
C MET A 62 -2.57 10.57 -4.81
N ASN A 63 -2.91 10.19 -6.04
CA ASN A 63 -4.27 10.33 -6.57
C ASN A 63 -5.29 9.51 -5.74
N LEU A 64 -4.91 8.31 -5.33
CA LEU A 64 -5.73 7.47 -4.46
C LEU A 64 -5.94 8.10 -3.07
N CYS A 65 -4.91 8.72 -2.49
CA CYS A 65 -5.02 9.44 -1.22
C CYS A 65 -6.00 10.63 -1.28
N HIS A 66 -6.18 11.26 -2.44
CA HIS A 66 -7.14 12.35 -2.65
C HIS A 66 -8.57 11.87 -2.93
N SER A 67 -8.78 10.57 -3.13
CA SER A 67 -10.11 10.03 -3.41
C SER A 67 -11.11 10.35 -2.31
N ARG A 68 -12.40 10.50 -2.63
CA ARG A 68 -13.46 10.59 -1.59
C ARG A 68 -13.73 9.25 -0.91
N ASP A 69 -13.38 8.16 -1.58
CA ASP A 69 -13.55 6.80 -1.08
C ASP A 69 -12.46 6.44 -0.08
N ASN A 70 -12.85 6.14 1.16
CA ASN A 70 -11.93 5.74 2.22
C ASN A 70 -11.13 4.48 1.88
N TYR A 71 -11.73 3.55 1.13
CA TYR A 71 -11.03 2.35 0.67
C TYR A 71 -9.85 2.70 -0.25
N LYS A 72 -10.11 3.56 -1.25
CA LYS A 72 -9.07 4.08 -2.16
C LYS A 72 -8.00 4.86 -1.41
N LYS A 73 -8.40 5.74 -0.47
CA LYS A 73 -7.46 6.47 0.39
C LYS A 73 -6.51 5.51 1.11
N LYS A 74 -7.05 4.46 1.72
CA LYS A 74 -6.26 3.47 2.47
C LYS A 74 -5.24 2.76 1.56
N ILE A 75 -5.65 2.39 0.34
CA ILE A 75 -4.74 1.79 -0.64
C ILE A 75 -3.61 2.77 -0.98
N GLY A 76 -3.95 4.02 -1.31
CA GLY A 76 -2.97 5.07 -1.62
C GLY A 76 -1.94 5.25 -0.50
N VAL A 77 -2.40 5.41 0.74
CA VAL A 77 -1.55 5.54 1.93
C VAL A 77 -0.64 4.32 2.10
N THR A 78 -1.18 3.11 1.90
CA THR A 78 -0.42 1.87 2.06
C THR A 78 0.70 1.77 1.03
N ILE A 79 0.41 1.99 -0.25
CA ILE A 79 1.42 1.97 -1.32
C ILE A 79 2.50 3.02 -1.05
N LEU A 80 2.08 4.27 -0.81
CA LEU A 80 2.98 5.41 -0.61
C LEU A 80 3.93 5.18 0.57
N SER A 81 3.47 4.56 1.66
CA SER A 81 4.28 4.36 2.87
C SER A 81 5.52 3.49 2.67
N GLN A 82 5.43 2.47 1.82
CA GLN A 82 6.48 1.44 1.72
C GLN A 82 7.25 1.48 0.41
N MET A 83 6.75 2.14 -0.64
CA MET A 83 7.52 2.30 -1.89
C MET A 83 8.85 3.04 -1.67
N THR A 84 9.81 2.81 -2.56
CA THR A 84 11.07 3.54 -2.60
C THR A 84 10.85 4.89 -3.28
N MET A 85 11.43 5.95 -2.73
CA MET A 85 11.30 7.32 -3.26
C MET A 85 12.49 8.18 -2.86
N SER A 86 12.70 9.28 -3.59
CA SER A 86 13.71 10.29 -3.21
C SER A 86 13.36 10.94 -1.87
N TYR A 87 14.36 11.52 -1.21
CA TYR A 87 14.17 12.26 0.05
C TYR A 87 13.15 13.38 -0.07
N GLU A 88 13.17 14.12 -1.19
CA GLU A 88 12.20 15.18 -1.47
C GLU A 88 10.77 14.64 -1.53
N LYS A 89 10.55 13.52 -2.24
CA LYS A 89 9.24 12.87 -2.31
C LYS A 89 8.81 12.30 -0.97
N LEU A 90 9.74 11.79 -0.17
CA LEU A 90 9.47 11.31 1.19
C LEU A 90 8.97 12.47 2.07
N ARG A 91 9.70 13.59 2.08
CA ARG A 91 9.30 14.78 2.86
C ARG A 91 7.95 15.32 2.40
N LYS A 92 7.72 15.41 1.08
CA LYS A 92 6.43 15.82 0.51
C LYS A 92 5.29 14.88 0.95
N SER A 93 5.53 13.58 0.91
CA SER A 93 4.56 12.56 1.33
C SER A 93 4.26 12.66 2.82
N PHE A 94 5.29 12.88 3.63
CA PHE A 94 5.15 13.05 5.08
C PHE A 94 4.23 14.23 5.41
N CYS A 95 4.56 15.42 4.91
CA CYS A 95 3.76 16.63 5.17
C CYS A 95 2.33 16.48 4.64
N PHE A 96 2.15 15.85 3.47
CA PHE A 96 0.83 15.59 2.92
C PHE A 96 0.00 14.65 3.83
N LEU A 97 0.59 13.55 4.29
CA LEU A 97 -0.10 12.59 5.16
C LEU A 97 -0.37 13.18 6.54
N GLU A 98 0.51 14.00 7.08
CA GLU A 98 0.28 14.73 8.34
C GLU A 98 -0.95 15.65 8.25
N ASN A 99 -1.03 16.47 7.19
CA ASN A 99 -2.21 17.31 6.93
C ASN A 99 -3.48 16.46 6.76
N MET A 100 -3.38 15.35 6.01
CA MET A 100 -4.49 14.41 5.84
C MET A 100 -4.94 13.80 7.17
N PHE A 101 -4.02 13.50 8.10
CA PHE A 101 -4.35 12.95 9.42
C PHE A 101 -5.16 13.92 10.27
N GLN A 102 -4.84 15.21 10.21
CA GLN A 102 -5.53 16.26 10.96
C GLN A 102 -6.97 16.48 10.44
N LEU A 103 -7.16 16.42 9.12
CA LEU A 103 -8.43 16.75 8.47
C LEU A 103 -9.38 15.56 8.31
N ASN A 104 -8.86 14.33 8.27
CA ASN A 104 -9.68 13.16 7.94
C ASN A 104 -10.49 12.66 9.14
N LYS A 105 -11.82 12.60 9.00
CA LYS A 105 -12.72 12.14 10.08
C LYS A 105 -12.68 10.63 10.33
N SER A 106 -12.21 9.82 9.37
CA SER A 106 -12.25 8.37 9.49
C SER A 106 -11.10 7.85 10.36
N VAL A 107 -11.46 7.21 11.48
CA VAL A 107 -10.49 6.60 12.41
C VAL A 107 -9.61 5.56 11.72
N LEU A 108 -10.18 4.74 10.83
CA LEU A 108 -9.44 3.71 10.10
C LEU A 108 -8.38 4.31 9.17
N ILE A 109 -8.68 5.46 8.55
CA ILE A 109 -7.73 6.15 7.67
C ILE A 109 -6.65 6.83 8.50
N ARG A 110 -7.02 7.49 9.59
CA ARG A 110 -6.06 8.09 10.52
C ARG A 110 -5.07 7.05 11.05
N ALA A 111 -5.55 5.87 11.45
CA ALA A 111 -4.68 4.77 11.89
C ALA A 111 -3.72 4.30 10.78
N SER A 112 -4.22 4.18 9.54
CA SER A 112 -3.39 3.84 8.38
C SER A 112 -2.30 4.90 8.12
N ILE A 113 -2.63 6.18 8.31
CA ILE A 113 -1.68 7.27 8.14
C ILE A 113 -0.60 7.24 9.23
N ILE A 114 -0.95 7.02 10.49
CA ILE A 114 0.05 6.91 11.57
C ILE A 114 1.04 5.77 11.28
N ASN A 115 0.55 4.62 10.84
CA ASN A 115 1.42 3.51 10.42
C ASN A 115 2.35 3.95 9.27
N ALA A 116 1.83 4.70 8.29
CA ALA A 116 2.62 5.22 7.17
C ALA A 116 3.72 6.19 7.62
N LEU A 117 3.41 7.14 8.50
CA LEU A 117 4.38 8.09 9.07
C LEU A 117 5.49 7.35 9.82
N GLY A 118 5.14 6.30 10.57
CA GLY A 118 6.13 5.43 11.21
C GLY A 118 7.12 4.78 10.24
N TYR A 119 6.65 4.36 9.05
CA TYR A 119 7.55 3.86 8.00
C TYR A 119 8.47 4.95 7.44
N PHE A 120 7.98 6.17 7.26
CA PHE A 120 8.82 7.28 6.80
C PHE A 120 9.92 7.63 7.81
N CYS A 121 9.59 7.73 9.10
CA CYS A 121 10.58 7.98 10.15
C CYS A 121 11.65 6.87 10.24
N LYS A 122 11.32 5.63 9.87
CA LYS A 122 12.31 4.54 9.81
C LYS A 122 13.28 4.70 8.63
N LYS A 123 12.82 5.28 7.51
CA LYS A 123 13.62 5.51 6.29
C LYS A 123 14.52 6.75 6.39
N ASP A 124 14.20 7.67 7.31
CA ASP A 124 14.96 8.91 7.58
C ASP A 124 16.12 8.70 8.59
N LYS A 125 16.56 7.45 8.77
CA LYS A 125 17.74 7.07 9.56
C LYS A 125 18.83 6.56 8.63
#